data_AF-A0A139DFM8-F1
#
_entry.id   AF-A0A139DFM8-F1
#
_cell.length_a   1.000
_cell.length_b   1.000
_cell.length_c   1.000
_cell.angle_alpha   90.00
_cell.angle_beta   90.00
_cell.angle_gamma   90.00
#
_symmetry.space_group_name_H-M   'P 1'
#
loop_
_entity.id
_entity.type
_entity.pdbx_description
1 polymer ?
#
loop_
_entity_poly.entity_id
_entity_poly.type
_entity_poly.pdbx_seq_one_letter_code
_entity_poly.pdbx_strand_id
1 'polypeptide(L)'
;MISTPDRRQTIALIDQAVAQGASQHKACEVLGISPRTYQRWTHDGGIKTDGRPGADRPAPANRLSEAERARILAVCNQPDYSHLPPSQIVPILADRGEYIASESSFYRVLRSYN
;
A
#
# COMPACT_ATOMS: atom_id res chain seq x y z
N MET A 1 -13.48 3.65 -6.85
CA MET A 1 -12.59 2.60 -7.40
C MET A 1 -13.43 1.35 -7.58
N ILE A 2 -13.46 0.73 -8.77
CA ILE A 2 -14.36 -0.39 -9.07
C ILE A 2 -13.63 -1.71 -8.78
N SER A 3 -14.16 -2.46 -7.81
CA SER A 3 -13.58 -3.73 -7.34
C SER A 3 -13.65 -4.80 -8.43
N THR A 4 -12.84 -5.87 -8.35
CA THR A 4 -12.92 -6.98 -9.32
C THR A 4 -14.33 -7.59 -9.39
N PRO A 5 -15.04 -7.86 -8.28
CA PRO A 5 -16.44 -8.28 -8.32
C PRO A 5 -17.35 -7.29 -9.06
N ASP A 6 -17.24 -5.99 -8.77
CA ASP A 6 -18.07 -4.97 -9.42
C ASP A 6 -17.79 -4.91 -10.92
N ARG A 7 -16.52 -5.02 -11.35
CA ARG A 7 -16.17 -5.09 -12.78
C ARG A 7 -16.85 -6.25 -13.48
N ARG A 8 -16.87 -7.43 -12.84
CA ARG A 8 -17.54 -8.62 -13.40
C ARG A 8 -19.03 -8.36 -13.57
N GLN A 9 -19.67 -7.79 -12.56
CA GLN A 9 -21.09 -7.46 -12.62
C GLN A 9 -21.38 -6.41 -13.70
N THR A 10 -20.59 -5.34 -13.78
CA THR A 10 -20.73 -4.28 -14.78
C THR A 10 -20.60 -4.84 -16.20
N ILE A 11 -19.60 -5.69 -16.45
CA ILE A 11 -19.37 -6.32 -17.76
C ILE A 11 -20.55 -7.22 -18.11
N ALA A 12 -21.01 -8.07 -17.20
CA ALA A 12 -22.15 -8.95 -17.43
C ALA A 12 -23.43 -8.17 -17.80
N LEU A 13 -23.70 -7.05 -17.11
CA LEU A 13 -24.85 -6.19 -17.41
C LEU A 13 -24.73 -5.51 -18.78
N ILE A 14 -23.52 -5.07 -19.16
CA ILE A 14 -23.28 -4.45 -20.47
C ILE A 14 -23.43 -5.50 -21.57
N ASP A 15 -22.83 -6.68 -21.41
CA ASP A 15 -22.91 -7.78 -22.37
C ASP A 15 -24.35 -8.25 -22.56
N GLN A 16 -25.13 -8.34 -21.47
CA GLN A 16 -26.56 -8.65 -21.53
C GLN A 16 -27.34 -7.59 -22.31
N ALA A 17 -27.13 -6.30 -22.03
CA ALA A 17 -27.82 -5.23 -22.73
C ALA A 17 -27.48 -5.21 -24.23
N VAL A 18 -26.21 -5.43 -24.57
CA VAL A 18 -25.76 -5.51 -25.97
C VAL A 18 -26.35 -6.72 -26.67
N ALA A 19 -26.41 -7.87 -26.02
CA ALA A 19 -27.07 -9.07 -26.56
C ALA A 19 -28.58 -8.86 -26.79
N GLN A 20 -29.22 -7.97 -26.03
CA GLN A 20 -30.61 -7.56 -26.22
C GLN A 20 -30.79 -6.42 -27.24
N GLY A 21 -29.72 -6.03 -27.94
CA GLY A 21 -29.75 -5.05 -29.04
C GLY A 21 -29.40 -3.62 -28.64
N ALA A 22 -29.01 -3.35 -27.39
CA ALA A 22 -28.54 -2.03 -27.00
C ALA A 22 -27.16 -1.71 -27.59
N SER A 23 -26.90 -0.44 -27.89
CA SER A 23 -25.54 0.00 -28.20
C SER A 23 -24.65 -0.13 -26.96
N GLN A 24 -23.46 -0.70 -27.11
CA GLN A 24 -22.46 -0.79 -26.04
C GLN A 24 -22.17 0.59 -25.43
N HIS A 25 -22.16 1.65 -26.24
CA HIS A 25 -21.97 3.02 -25.77
C HIS A 25 -23.07 3.42 -24.78
N LYS A 26 -24.34 3.17 -25.13
CA LYS A 26 -25.50 3.49 -24.30
C LYS A 26 -25.55 2.63 -23.04
N ALA A 27 -25.20 1.35 -23.14
CA ALA A 27 -25.09 0.47 -21.97
C ALA A 27 -24.01 0.94 -20.98
N CYS A 28 -22.84 1.37 -21.49
CA CYS A 28 -21.78 1.96 -20.67
C CYS A 28 -22.21 3.28 -20.01
N GLU A 29 -22.91 4.15 -20.76
CA GLU A 29 -23.42 5.44 -20.28
C GLU A 29 -24.36 5.29 -19.07
N VAL A 30 -25.29 4.32 -19.13
CA VAL A 30 -26.24 4.04 -18.03
C VAL A 30 -25.53 3.61 -16.74
N LEU A 31 -24.46 2.83 -16.85
CA LEU A 31 -23.65 2.40 -15.70
C LEU A 31 -22.58 3.43 -15.28
N GLY A 32 -22.52 4.59 -15.94
CA GLY A 32 -21.60 5.66 -15.61
C GLY A 32 -20.12 5.34 -15.90
N ILE A 33 -19.84 4.41 -16.83
CA ILE A 33 -18.47 4.10 -17.25
C ILE A 33 -18.24 4.48 -18.71
N SER A 34 -17.00 4.82 -19.06
CA SER A 34 -16.65 5.05 -20.46
C SER A 34 -16.61 3.72 -21.23
N PRO A 35 -16.96 3.71 -22.53
CA PRO A 35 -16.80 2.52 -23.38
C PRO A 35 -15.36 1.99 -23.40
N ARG A 36 -14.37 2.90 -23.32
CA ARG A 36 -12.95 2.51 -23.22
C ARG A 36 -12.64 1.77 -21.93
N THR A 37 -13.31 2.08 -20.82
CA THR A 37 -13.13 1.38 -19.55
C THR A 37 -13.58 -0.07 -19.68
N TYR A 38 -14.77 -0.29 -20.26
CA TYR A 38 -15.27 -1.63 -20.57
C TYR A 38 -14.31 -2.39 -21.49
N GLN A 39 -13.93 -1.79 -22.63
CA GLN A 39 -13.01 -2.41 -23.60
C GLN A 39 -11.66 -2.78 -22.97
N ARG A 40 -11.10 -1.92 -22.10
CA ARG A 40 -9.87 -2.22 -21.38
C ARG A 40 -10.01 -3.37 -20.39
N TRP A 41 -11.19 -3.59 -19.83
CA TRP A 41 -11.43 -4.72 -18.95
C TRP A 41 -11.62 -6.03 -19.70
N THR A 42 -12.08 -6.00 -20.96
CA THR A 42 -12.40 -7.19 -21.75
C THR A 42 -11.38 -7.54 -22.84
N HIS A 43 -10.40 -6.66 -23.10
CA HIS A 43 -9.44 -6.77 -24.22
C HIS A 43 -8.68 -8.11 -24.30
N ASP A 44 -8.23 -8.66 -23.17
CA ASP A 44 -7.29 -9.80 -23.15
C ASP A 44 -8.01 -11.17 -23.02
N GLY A 45 -9.25 -11.28 -23.51
CA GLY A 45 -10.03 -12.53 -23.47
C GLY A 45 -10.52 -12.94 -22.08
N GLY A 46 -10.33 -12.06 -21.08
CA GLY A 46 -10.78 -12.25 -19.70
C GLY A 46 -10.92 -10.91 -18.99
N ILE A 47 -11.62 -10.91 -17.85
CA ILE A 47 -11.90 -9.68 -17.09
C ILE A 47 -10.64 -9.24 -16.34
N LYS A 48 -10.03 -8.13 -16.80
CA LYS A 48 -8.85 -7.54 -16.17
C LYS A 48 -9.15 -7.12 -14.74
N THR A 49 -8.52 -7.80 -13.80
CA THR A 49 -8.66 -7.54 -12.36
C THR A 49 -8.01 -6.22 -11.98
N ASP A 50 -8.26 -5.73 -10.76
CA ASP A 50 -7.49 -4.61 -10.23
C ASP A 50 -6.04 -5.06 -9.99
N GLY A 51 -5.09 -4.45 -10.71
CA GLY A 51 -3.66 -4.76 -10.58
C GLY A 51 -2.98 -4.07 -9.38
N ARG A 52 -3.66 -3.15 -8.68
CA ARG A 52 -3.04 -2.42 -7.56
C ARG A 52 -2.80 -3.25 -6.30
N PRO A 53 -3.68 -4.18 -5.89
CA PRO A 53 -3.43 -5.02 -4.72
C PRO A 53 -2.23 -5.95 -4.91
N GLY A 54 -2.05 -6.49 -6.11
CA GLY A 54 -0.95 -7.40 -6.46
C GLY A 54 0.25 -6.73 -7.12
N ALA A 55 0.34 -5.40 -7.07
CA ALA A 55 1.48 -4.69 -7.66
C ALA A 55 2.75 -5.02 -6.88
N ASP A 56 3.80 -5.44 -7.59
CA ASP A 56 5.13 -5.61 -7.00
C ASP A 56 5.63 -4.27 -6.46
N ARG A 57 5.71 -4.17 -5.13
CA ARG A 57 6.25 -3.01 -4.43
C ARG A 57 7.57 -3.41 -3.80
N PRO A 58 8.72 -3.08 -4.41
CA PRO A 58 10.00 -3.37 -3.78
C PRO A 58 10.08 -2.66 -2.43
N ALA A 59 10.84 -3.26 -1.50
CA ALA A 59 11.11 -2.62 -0.23
C ALA A 59 11.79 -1.26 -0.48
N PRO A 60 11.41 -0.20 0.26
CA PRO A 60 12.03 1.10 0.07
C PRO A 60 13.50 1.04 0.49
N ALA A 61 14.36 1.78 -0.20
CA ALA A 61 15.81 1.75 0.02
C ALA A 61 16.23 2.16 1.45
N ASN A 62 15.39 2.96 2.12
CA ASN A 62 15.59 3.41 3.50
C ASN A 62 14.89 2.52 4.53
N ARG A 63 14.44 1.32 4.15
CA ARG A 63 13.88 0.36 5.10
C ARG A 63 14.98 -0.07 6.08
N LEU A 64 14.72 0.10 7.37
CA LEU A 64 15.61 -0.43 8.40
C LEU A 64 15.80 -1.93 8.23
N SER A 65 17.06 -2.35 8.20
CA SER A 65 17.48 -3.72 8.33
C SER A 65 17.10 -4.29 9.69
N GLU A 66 17.02 -5.61 9.80
CA GLU A 66 16.71 -6.25 11.09
C GLU A 66 17.80 -5.99 12.14
N ALA A 67 19.06 -5.85 11.70
CA ALA A 67 20.17 -5.47 12.57
C ALA A 67 20.00 -4.05 13.15
N GLU A 68 19.58 -3.08 12.34
CA GLU A 68 19.30 -1.72 12.82
C GLU A 68 18.11 -1.70 13.78
N ARG A 69 17.05 -2.47 13.50
CA ARG A 69 15.89 -2.60 14.40
C ARG A 69 16.28 -3.21 15.74
N ALA A 70 17.09 -4.27 15.73
CA ALA A 70 17.63 -4.89 16.93
C ALA A 70 18.52 -3.92 17.72
N ARG A 71 19.35 -3.12 17.03
CA ARG A 71 20.18 -2.09 17.68
C ARG A 71 19.34 -1.01 18.36
N ILE A 72 18.26 -0.56 17.72
CA ILE A 72 17.31 0.39 18.33
C ILE A 72 16.75 -0.17 19.63
N LEU A 73 16.27 -1.42 19.62
CA LEU A 73 15.72 -2.06 20.83
C LEU A 73 16.78 -2.23 21.91
N ALA A 74 17.98 -2.64 21.54
CA ALA A 74 19.08 -2.81 22.49
C ALA A 74 19.40 -1.49 23.18
N VAL A 75 19.53 -0.40 22.41
CA VAL A 75 19.78 0.94 22.96
C VAL A 75 18.63 1.38 23.87
N CYS A 76 17.38 1.26 23.43
CA CYS A 76 16.24 1.64 24.25
C CYS A 76 16.09 0.82 25.55
N ASN A 77 16.68 -0.38 25.63
CA ASN A 77 16.65 -1.21 26.84
C ASN A 77 17.90 -1.09 27.71
N GLN A 78 18.91 -0.31 27.31
CA GLN A 78 20.08 -0.07 28.17
C GLN A 78 19.66 0.78 29.39
N PRO A 79 20.26 0.54 30.57
CA PRO A 79 19.92 1.29 31.79
C PRO A 79 19.99 2.82 31.62
N ASP A 80 20.96 3.28 30.84
CA ASP A 80 21.19 4.71 30.56
C ASP A 80 20.06 5.36 29.76
N TYR A 81 19.25 4.57 29.03
CA TYR A 81 18.24 5.04 28.10
C TYR A 81 16.83 4.52 28.36
N SER A 82 16.67 3.46 29.16
CA SER A 82 15.39 2.76 29.36
C SER A 82 14.28 3.61 29.98
N HIS A 83 14.67 4.72 30.62
CA HIS A 83 13.77 5.68 31.23
C HIS A 83 13.53 6.92 30.35
N LEU A 84 14.17 7.01 29.18
CA LEU A 84 14.12 8.16 28.29
C LEU A 84 13.26 7.86 27.04
N PRO A 85 12.48 8.83 26.54
CA PRO A 85 11.80 8.70 25.26
C PRO A 85 12.78 8.81 24.08
N PRO A 86 12.43 8.27 22.90
CA PRO A 86 13.22 8.43 21.67
C PRO A 86 13.60 9.88 21.32
N SER A 87 12.76 10.86 21.68
CA SER A 87 13.04 12.29 21.48
C SER A 87 14.25 12.80 22.28
N GLN A 88 14.63 12.09 23.35
CA GLN A 88 15.83 12.38 24.14
C GLN A 88 16.98 11.45 23.78
N ILE A 89 16.72 10.16 23.52
CA ILE A 89 17.76 9.19 23.15
C ILE A 89 18.48 9.61 21.86
N VAL A 90 17.73 9.98 20.82
CA VAL A 90 18.32 10.27 19.50
C VAL A 90 19.29 11.46 19.54
N PRO A 91 18.96 12.61 20.17
CA PRO A 91 19.93 13.68 20.39
C PRO A 91 21.17 13.24 21.17
N ILE A 92 21.02 12.48 22.26
CA ILE A 92 22.16 12.00 23.06
C ILE A 92 23.12 11.13 22.23
N LEU A 93 22.58 10.27 21.35
CA LEU A 93 23.40 9.48 20.44
C LEU A 93 24.10 10.37 19.40
N ALA A 94 23.38 11.35 18.84
CA ALA A 94 23.95 12.28 17.87
C ALA A 94 25.09 13.12 18.47
N ASP A 95 24.98 13.56 19.72
CA ASP A 95 26.05 14.25 20.46
C ASP A 95 27.29 13.37 20.64
N ARG A 96 27.12 12.03 20.66
CA ARG A 96 28.21 11.04 20.68
C ARG A 96 28.72 10.68 19.27
N GLY A 97 28.17 11.29 18.22
CA GLY A 97 28.49 10.97 16.83
C GLY A 97 27.89 9.65 16.33
N GLU A 98 26.93 9.08 17.06
CA GLU A 98 26.29 7.82 16.73
C GLU A 98 24.93 8.06 16.06
N TYR A 99 24.80 7.64 14.80
CA TYR A 99 23.52 7.61 14.10
C TYR A 99 23.05 6.18 13.88
N ILE A 100 21.80 5.90 14.28
CA ILE A 100 21.14 4.60 14.05
C ILE A 100 19.94 4.80 13.13
N ALA A 101 19.02 5.70 13.50
CA ALA A 101 17.83 6.04 12.71
C ALA A 101 17.22 7.35 13.20
N SER A 102 16.22 7.87 12.46
CA SER A 102 15.41 9.01 12.91
C SER A 102 14.57 8.68 14.15
N GLU A 103 14.20 9.71 14.92
CA GLU A 103 13.26 9.61 16.05
C GLU A 103 11.95 8.91 15.68
N SER A 104 11.37 9.27 14.52
CA SER A 104 10.15 8.63 14.00
C SER A 104 10.33 7.13 13.73
N SER A 105 11.55 6.71 13.38
CA SER A 105 11.88 5.31 13.17
C SER A 105 12.06 4.55 14.49
N PHE A 106 12.64 5.18 15.52
CA PHE A 106 12.66 4.62 16.88
C PHE A 106 11.23 4.36 17.39
N TYR A 107 10.35 5.35 17.30
CA TYR A 107 8.95 5.16 17.70
C TYR A 107 8.25 4.07 16.89
N ARG A 108 8.46 4.01 15.57
CA ARG A 108 7.87 2.97 14.72
C ARG A 108 8.33 1.58 15.13
N VAL A 109 9.62 1.41 15.45
CA VAL A 109 10.16 0.15 15.94
C VAL A 109 9.54 -0.21 17.28
N LEU A 110 9.59 0.67 18.28
CA LEU A 110 9.03 0.40 19.61
C LEU A 110 7.53 0.06 19.58
N ARG A 111 6.73 0.77 18.76
CA ARG A 111 5.30 0.48 18.57
C ARG A 111 5.03 -0.87 17.90
N SER A 112 6.00 -1.43 17.18
CA SER A 112 5.85 -2.74 16.53
C SER A 112 6.18 -3.89 17.49
N TYR A 113 6.83 -3.61 18.63
CA TYR A 113 7.23 -4.60 19.63
C TYR A 113 6.35 -4.59 20.90
N ASN A 114 5.57 -3.52 21.11
CA ASN A 114 4.50 -3.47 22.11
C ASN A 114 3.20 -4.00 21.54
#